data_AF-E2AL96-F1
#
_entry.id   AF-E2AL96-F1
#
_cell.length_a   1.000
_cell.length_b   1.000
_cell.length_c   1.000
_cell.angle_alpha   90.00
_cell.angle_beta   90.00
_cell.angle_gamma   90.00
#
_symmetry.space_group_name_H-M   'P 1'
#
loop_
_entity.id
_entity.type
_entity.pdbx_description
1 polymer ?
#
loop_
_entity_poly.entity_id
_entity_poly.type
_entity_poly.pdbx_seq_one_letter_code
_entity_poly.pdbx_strand_id
1 'polypeptide(L)'
;MEFTNQNKEIFAFDWSKARFPNVFKMAPHIVPGPPNTTALEGGGERPMNIVRRVGRERERMLGMTDEERAWRKKWLDAQKLAPEEPVTPPGYYKEMFNPIRRFYKAPMNKVQNMMEPFLGYTGAYVARHVISKTAIGIFTVYCIFYHLKYNKMLDLRNDGRSRCQYRSIEIETRLMPHAHGSARLRIGNITDVLVGVKLEIDTPYAEKPDEGKLDFFVDCSANATPAFEGKGGDDLATEISNVLSMAYQTPDVFDLRQLCIIPHKKCWKMYVDILILQCGGNLFDAVGAAVKAALYNTEIPKVIAATLDGGEPDIQVSDDPYDCIKLDITTYPSIVTVCKIGDNFVIDPTLEEESCSAVNIIMSVMPNGKVTSMVKQGYGSLLPTTLIKMLEVGKDIGLKLNEALKKTLEEEDKLGRTKPLCGFLR
;
A
#
# COMPACT_ATOMS: atom_id res chain seq x y z
N MET A 1 8.64 25.98 -34.60
CA MET A 1 7.69 25.03 -35.22
C MET A 1 6.38 25.16 -34.49
N GLU A 2 5.53 26.04 -35.02
CA GLU A 2 4.14 26.20 -34.65
C GLU A 2 3.33 25.04 -35.22
N PHE A 3 2.42 24.46 -34.43
CA PHE A 3 1.20 23.83 -34.92
C PHE A 3 0.09 24.02 -33.87
N THR A 4 -0.55 25.18 -34.00
CA THR A 4 -1.99 25.45 -33.91
C THR A 4 -2.89 24.54 -33.07
N ASN A 5 -3.33 25.11 -31.94
CA ASN A 5 -4.61 24.86 -31.28
C ASN A 5 -5.78 25.23 -32.22
N GLN A 6 -6.33 24.26 -32.93
CA GLN A 6 -7.67 24.35 -33.55
C GLN A 6 -8.49 23.19 -32.99
N ASN A 7 -9.33 23.45 -31.98
CA ASN A 7 -10.56 22.69 -31.65
C ASN A 7 -11.21 23.19 -30.34
N LYS A 8 -11.36 24.51 -30.20
CA LYS A 8 -12.21 25.13 -29.18
C LYS A 8 -12.86 26.39 -29.74
N GLU A 9 -13.72 26.21 -30.73
CA GLU A 9 -14.80 27.13 -31.07
C GLU A 9 -15.63 26.47 -32.18
N ILE A 10 -16.88 26.92 -32.32
CA ILE A 10 -17.94 26.41 -33.20
C ILE A 10 -18.92 25.49 -32.45
N PHE A 11 -20.04 26.12 -32.08
CA PHE A 11 -21.42 25.64 -31.85
C PHE A 11 -22.10 26.40 -30.71
N ALA A 12 -21.95 27.72 -30.68
CA ALA A 12 -23.02 28.60 -30.21
C ALA A 12 -23.91 28.91 -31.42
N PHE A 13 -25.02 28.18 -31.55
CA PHE A 13 -25.97 28.40 -32.64
C PHE A 13 -26.84 29.62 -32.29
N ASP A 14 -26.65 30.72 -33.01
CA ASP A 14 -27.42 31.95 -32.89
C ASP A 14 -28.84 31.75 -33.47
N TRP A 15 -29.80 31.49 -32.58
CA TRP A 15 -31.20 31.23 -32.92
C TRP A 15 -31.94 32.43 -33.55
N SER A 16 -31.34 33.63 -33.58
CA SER A 16 -32.00 34.85 -34.10
C SER A 16 -31.91 35.00 -35.62
N LYS A 17 -31.06 34.21 -36.30
CA LYS A 17 -30.83 34.28 -37.77
C LYS A 17 -31.47 33.16 -38.59
N ALA A 18 -32.10 32.17 -37.95
CA ALA A 18 -32.87 31.13 -38.64
C ALA A 18 -34.25 31.66 -39.06
N ARG A 19 -34.27 32.53 -40.08
CA ARG A 19 -35.51 32.93 -40.76
C ARG A 19 -35.95 31.78 -41.67
N PHE A 20 -36.77 30.88 -41.13
CA PHE A 20 -37.47 29.89 -41.95
C PHE A 20 -38.41 30.66 -42.91
N PRO A 21 -38.34 30.42 -44.23
CA PRO A 21 -39.31 31.01 -45.14
C PRO A 21 -40.71 30.54 -44.72
N ASN A 22 -41.63 31.48 -44.53
CA ASN A 22 -43.05 31.22 -44.31
C ASN A 22 -43.62 30.50 -45.53
N VAL A 23 -43.51 29.18 -45.55
CA VAL A 23 -44.21 28.29 -46.48
C VAL A 23 -45.25 27.50 -45.69
N PHE A 24 -46.04 28.21 -44.87
CA PHE A 24 -47.33 27.72 -44.38
C PHE A 24 -48.42 28.31 -45.28
N LYS A 25 -48.41 27.93 -46.57
CA LYS A 25 -49.67 27.64 -47.23
C LYS A 25 -49.98 26.21 -46.81
N MET A 26 -51.01 26.02 -45.98
CA MET A 26 -51.59 24.70 -45.78
C MET A 26 -52.00 24.18 -47.16
N ALA A 27 -51.18 23.29 -47.72
CA ALA A 27 -51.62 22.47 -48.82
C ALA A 27 -52.85 21.71 -48.33
N PRO A 28 -53.92 21.59 -49.14
CA PRO A 28 -55.04 20.73 -48.76
C PRO A 28 -54.49 19.36 -48.36
N HIS A 29 -55.00 18.79 -47.27
CA HIS A 29 -54.60 17.47 -46.77
C HIS A 29 -54.97 16.41 -47.81
N ILE A 30 -54.13 16.28 -48.83
CA ILE A 30 -54.24 15.26 -49.87
C ILE A 30 -53.62 14.01 -49.27
N VAL A 31 -54.42 12.97 -49.10
CA VAL A 31 -53.91 11.63 -48.77
C VAL A 31 -52.93 11.26 -49.90
N PRO A 32 -51.63 11.06 -49.61
CA PRO A 32 -50.68 10.66 -50.64
C PRO A 32 -51.17 9.37 -51.29
N GLY A 33 -51.17 9.33 -52.63
CA GLY A 33 -51.56 8.15 -53.38
C GLY A 33 -50.71 6.94 -52.98
N PRO A 34 -51.19 5.70 -53.26
CA PRO A 34 -50.44 4.51 -52.94
C PRO A 34 -49.02 4.60 -53.55
N PRO A 35 -47.96 4.30 -52.78
CA PRO A 35 -46.61 4.29 -53.34
C PRO A 35 -46.55 3.23 -54.45
N ASN A 36 -45.97 3.61 -55.58
CA ASN A 36 -45.92 2.78 -56.78
C ASN A 36 -45.27 1.41 -56.45
N THR A 37 -46.07 0.33 -56.48
CA THR A 37 -45.63 -1.03 -56.12
C THR A 37 -45.03 -1.80 -57.29
N THR A 38 -45.04 -1.23 -58.50
CA THR A 38 -44.33 -1.78 -59.65
C THR A 38 -42.82 -1.67 -59.41
N ALA A 39 -42.14 -2.80 -59.22
CA ALA A 39 -40.69 -2.81 -59.17
C ALA A 39 -40.12 -4.02 -59.92
N LEU A 40 -39.10 -3.73 -60.74
CA LEU A 40 -38.19 -4.64 -61.44
C LEU A 40 -38.84 -5.45 -62.58
N GLU A 41 -38.18 -5.45 -63.74
CA GLU A 41 -38.49 -6.36 -64.85
C GLU A 41 -38.47 -7.80 -64.32
N GLY A 42 -39.64 -8.42 -64.14
CA GLY A 42 -39.75 -9.74 -63.49
C GLY A 42 -40.99 -10.00 -62.63
N GLY A 43 -41.95 -9.07 -62.54
CA GLY A 43 -43.33 -9.38 -62.10
C GLY A 43 -43.54 -9.76 -60.62
N GLY A 44 -42.55 -9.59 -59.74
CA GLY A 44 -42.69 -9.84 -58.30
C GLY A 44 -43.01 -8.59 -57.49
N GLU A 45 -43.97 -8.67 -56.56
CA GLU A 45 -44.23 -7.61 -55.57
C GLU A 45 -43.11 -7.56 -54.50
N ARG A 46 -42.67 -6.36 -54.09
CA ARG A 46 -41.69 -6.21 -53.00
C ARG A 46 -42.31 -6.63 -51.65
N PRO A 47 -41.59 -7.37 -50.79
CA PRO A 47 -42.06 -7.65 -49.44
C PRO A 47 -42.19 -6.33 -48.66
N MET A 48 -43.41 -5.99 -48.26
CA MET A 48 -43.71 -4.79 -47.48
C MET A 48 -44.31 -5.19 -46.13
N ASN A 49 -43.98 -4.45 -45.07
CA ASN A 49 -44.59 -4.64 -43.76
C ASN A 49 -46.12 -4.45 -43.87
N ILE A 50 -46.90 -5.45 -43.47
CA ILE A 50 -48.37 -5.48 -43.55
C ILE A 50 -48.99 -4.30 -42.75
N VAL A 51 -48.28 -3.77 -41.76
CA VAL A 51 -48.71 -2.64 -40.93
C VAL A 51 -48.70 -1.30 -41.69
N ARG A 52 -47.83 -1.12 -42.70
CA ARG A 52 -47.59 0.14 -43.45
C ARG A 52 -47.62 1.41 -42.56
N ARG A 53 -48.15 2.53 -43.06
CA ARG A 53 -48.31 3.82 -42.36
C ARG A 53 -49.22 3.73 -41.12
N VAL A 54 -50.12 2.76 -41.11
CA VAL A 54 -51.18 2.63 -40.10
C VAL A 54 -50.65 2.19 -38.72
N GLY A 55 -49.38 1.78 -38.65
CA GLY A 55 -48.70 1.46 -37.40
C GLY A 55 -48.56 2.65 -36.45
N ARG A 56 -48.37 3.86 -36.99
CA ARG A 56 -48.22 5.08 -36.19
C ARG A 56 -49.57 5.76 -35.95
N GLU A 57 -49.86 6.10 -34.70
CA GLU A 57 -51.15 6.69 -34.30
C GLU A 57 -51.48 8.00 -35.03
N ARG A 58 -50.48 8.86 -35.24
CA ARG A 58 -50.65 10.15 -35.96
C ARG A 58 -51.06 9.97 -37.42
N GLU A 59 -50.57 8.93 -38.09
CA GLU A 59 -50.83 8.67 -39.50
C GLU A 59 -52.23 8.04 -39.72
N ARG A 60 -52.85 7.48 -38.66
CA ARG A 60 -54.25 6.98 -38.72
C ARG A 60 -55.29 8.09 -38.79
N MET A 61 -54.97 9.27 -38.24
CA MET A 61 -55.89 10.41 -38.16
C MET A 61 -56.09 11.13 -39.51
N LEU A 62 -55.27 10.84 -40.51
CA LEU A 62 -55.30 11.45 -41.85
C LEU A 62 -56.38 10.84 -42.77
N GLY A 63 -57.17 9.88 -42.28
CA GLY A 63 -58.15 9.13 -43.07
C GLY A 63 -57.53 7.95 -43.83
N MET A 64 -58.37 7.01 -44.29
CA MET A 64 -57.96 5.84 -45.07
C MET A 64 -58.53 5.91 -46.49
N THR A 65 -57.71 5.58 -47.49
CA THR A 65 -58.21 5.28 -48.84
C THR A 65 -58.90 3.91 -48.85
N ASP A 66 -59.71 3.63 -49.87
CA ASP A 66 -60.45 2.35 -49.96
C ASP A 66 -59.50 1.15 -50.04
N GLU A 67 -58.38 1.29 -50.73
CA GLU A 67 -57.32 0.28 -50.78
C GLU A 67 -56.72 0.00 -49.39
N GLU A 68 -56.47 1.05 -48.60
CA GLU A 68 -55.93 0.90 -47.25
C GLU A 68 -56.93 0.28 -46.28
N ARG A 69 -58.23 0.50 -46.48
CA ARG A 69 -59.25 -0.22 -45.71
C ARG A 69 -59.23 -1.71 -46.04
N ALA A 70 -59.04 -2.08 -47.31
CA ALA A 70 -58.89 -3.48 -47.70
C ALA A 70 -57.62 -4.11 -47.11
N TRP A 71 -56.49 -3.40 -47.11
CA TRP A 71 -55.25 -3.86 -46.46
C TRP A 71 -55.37 -3.95 -44.95
N ARG A 72 -56.04 -2.99 -44.31
CA ARG A 72 -56.29 -3.02 -42.87
C ARG A 72 -57.18 -4.20 -42.49
N LYS A 73 -58.19 -4.51 -43.31
CA LYS A 73 -59.01 -5.71 -43.15
C LYS A 73 -58.16 -6.97 -43.23
N LYS A 74 -57.30 -7.09 -44.25
CA LYS A 74 -56.33 -8.21 -44.36
C LYS A 74 -55.39 -8.29 -43.14
N TRP A 75 -54.89 -7.16 -42.64
CA TRP A 75 -54.03 -7.14 -41.44
C TRP A 75 -54.78 -7.59 -40.19
N LEU A 76 -56.01 -7.11 -39.98
CA LEU A 76 -56.85 -7.50 -38.84
C LEU A 76 -57.23 -8.97 -38.92
N ASP A 77 -57.49 -9.49 -40.12
CA ASP A 77 -57.74 -10.91 -40.32
C ASP A 77 -56.47 -11.74 -40.11
N ALA A 78 -55.28 -11.24 -40.49
CA ALA A 78 -53.99 -11.88 -40.20
C ALA A 78 -53.61 -11.87 -38.70
N GLN A 79 -54.21 -10.98 -37.89
CA GLN A 79 -54.06 -11.00 -36.44
C GLN A 79 -54.96 -12.04 -35.74
N LYS A 80 -56.00 -12.52 -36.42
CA LYS A 80 -56.81 -13.63 -35.92
C LYS A 80 -56.01 -14.91 -36.12
N LEU A 81 -55.29 -15.31 -35.07
CA LEU A 81 -54.70 -16.63 -34.99
C LEU A 81 -55.79 -17.69 -35.21
N ALA A 82 -55.44 -18.77 -35.91
CA ALA A 82 -56.34 -19.90 -36.02
C ALA A 82 -56.67 -20.41 -34.60
N PRO A 83 -57.85 -21.01 -34.36
CA PRO A 83 -58.21 -21.53 -33.03
C PRO A 83 -57.20 -22.56 -32.47
N GLU A 84 -56.45 -23.20 -33.37
CA GLU A 84 -55.42 -24.19 -33.08
C GLU A 84 -54.03 -23.57 -32.81
N GLU A 85 -53.86 -22.27 -33.02
CA GLU A 85 -52.61 -21.55 -32.78
C GLU A 85 -52.72 -20.66 -31.53
N PRO A 86 -51.68 -20.59 -30.68
CA PRO A 86 -50.29 -20.99 -30.93
C PRO A 86 -49.98 -22.46 -30.60
N VAL A 87 -49.46 -23.21 -31.58
CA VAL A 87 -48.90 -24.55 -31.36
C VAL A 87 -47.46 -24.42 -30.87
N THR A 88 -47.17 -24.86 -29.65
CA THR A 88 -45.79 -25.03 -29.18
C THR A 88 -45.28 -26.43 -29.56
N PRO A 89 -44.27 -26.57 -30.44
CA PRO A 89 -43.81 -27.87 -30.89
C PRO A 89 -43.27 -28.73 -29.71
N PRO A 90 -43.58 -30.03 -29.66
CA PRO A 90 -43.03 -30.92 -28.65
C PRO A 90 -41.51 -31.01 -28.81
N GLY A 91 -40.75 -30.51 -27.83
CA GLY A 91 -39.29 -30.51 -27.86
C GLY A 91 -38.64 -29.13 -28.01
N TYR A 92 -39.41 -28.10 -28.40
CA TYR A 92 -38.91 -26.73 -28.59
C TYR A 92 -38.12 -26.20 -27.38
N TYR A 93 -38.61 -26.48 -26.16
CA TYR A 93 -37.93 -26.09 -24.92
C TYR A 93 -36.58 -26.78 -24.69
N LYS A 94 -36.44 -28.04 -25.13
CA LYS A 94 -35.21 -28.83 -24.95
C LYS A 94 -34.11 -28.39 -25.92
N GLU A 95 -34.48 -27.98 -27.12
CA GLU A 95 -33.56 -27.50 -28.16
C GLU A 95 -33.13 -26.05 -27.90
N MET A 96 -34.03 -25.20 -27.40
CA MET A 96 -33.72 -23.79 -27.11
C MET A 96 -32.79 -23.59 -25.89
N PHE A 97 -32.75 -24.55 -24.95
CA PHE A 97 -32.01 -24.39 -23.70
C PHE A 97 -31.09 -25.57 -23.36
N ASN A 98 -29.81 -25.25 -23.10
CA ASN A 98 -28.81 -26.20 -22.62
C ASN A 98 -29.22 -26.85 -21.27
N PRO A 99 -28.72 -28.06 -20.95
CA PRO A 99 -29.03 -28.76 -19.69
C PRO A 99 -28.80 -27.92 -18.43
N ILE A 100 -27.70 -27.15 -18.37
CA ILE A 100 -27.39 -26.23 -17.27
C ILE A 100 -28.47 -25.15 -17.14
N ARG A 101 -28.88 -24.57 -18.28
CA ARG A 101 -29.97 -23.57 -18.30
C ARG A 101 -31.31 -24.15 -17.89
N ARG A 102 -31.57 -25.41 -18.22
CA ARG A 102 -32.77 -26.11 -17.78
C ARG A 102 -32.75 -26.36 -16.28
N PHE A 103 -31.60 -26.72 -15.71
CA PHE A 103 -31.44 -26.99 -14.27
C PHE A 103 -31.76 -25.76 -13.41
N TYR A 104 -31.11 -24.62 -13.64
CA TYR A 104 -31.37 -23.43 -12.81
C TYR A 104 -32.72 -22.75 -13.12
N LYS A 105 -33.29 -22.95 -14.32
CA LYS A 105 -34.65 -22.45 -14.65
C LYS A 105 -35.78 -23.31 -14.10
N ALA A 106 -35.55 -24.61 -13.89
CA ALA A 106 -36.56 -25.55 -13.43
C ALA A 106 -37.36 -25.11 -12.18
N PRO A 107 -36.73 -24.62 -11.10
CA PRO A 107 -37.48 -24.18 -9.92
C PRO A 107 -38.39 -22.99 -10.23
N MET A 108 -37.89 -22.00 -10.98
CA MET A 108 -38.66 -20.81 -11.34
C MET A 108 -39.76 -21.10 -12.38
N ASN A 109 -39.57 -22.12 -13.23
CA ASN A 109 -40.63 -22.62 -14.11
C ASN A 109 -41.76 -23.25 -13.29
N LYS A 110 -41.45 -24.03 -12.24
CA LYS A 110 -42.47 -24.63 -11.37
C LYS A 110 -43.30 -23.56 -10.66
N VAL A 111 -42.65 -22.50 -10.18
CA VAL A 111 -43.34 -21.34 -9.57
C VAL A 111 -44.23 -20.63 -10.58
N GLN A 112 -43.75 -20.43 -11.80
CA GLN A 112 -44.55 -19.82 -12.88
C GLN A 112 -45.81 -20.66 -13.16
N ASN A 113 -45.67 -21.96 -13.38
CA ASN A 113 -46.80 -22.85 -13.68
C ASN A 113 -47.83 -22.92 -12.53
N MET A 114 -47.37 -22.75 -11.27
CA MET A 114 -48.26 -22.67 -10.10
C MET A 114 -49.05 -21.35 -10.05
N MET A 115 -48.47 -20.25 -10.55
CA MET A 115 -49.08 -18.91 -10.55
C MET A 115 -49.98 -18.65 -11.78
N GLU A 116 -49.75 -19.39 -12.87
CA GLU A 116 -50.52 -19.30 -14.12
C GLU A 116 -52.05 -19.38 -13.96
N PRO A 117 -52.65 -20.28 -13.16
CA PRO A 117 -54.11 -20.34 -13.01
C PRO A 117 -54.72 -19.11 -12.32
N PHE A 118 -53.93 -18.33 -11.58
CA PHE A 118 -54.42 -17.17 -10.82
C PHE A 118 -54.17 -15.83 -11.53
N LEU A 119 -53.03 -15.68 -12.23
CA LEU A 119 -52.60 -14.42 -12.85
C LEU A 119 -52.62 -14.41 -14.38
N GLY A 120 -52.88 -15.57 -15.01
CA GLY A 120 -52.68 -15.75 -16.44
C GLY A 120 -51.20 -15.81 -16.84
N TYR A 121 -50.95 -16.19 -18.09
CA TYR A 121 -49.59 -16.44 -18.60
C TYR A 121 -48.68 -15.21 -18.53
N THR A 122 -49.18 -14.04 -18.94
CA THR A 122 -48.43 -12.78 -18.94
C THR A 122 -48.07 -12.33 -17.53
N GLY A 123 -49.01 -12.43 -16.59
CA GLY A 123 -48.79 -12.09 -15.18
C GLY A 123 -47.76 -13.00 -14.51
N ALA A 124 -47.88 -14.32 -14.71
CA ALA A 124 -46.94 -15.29 -14.17
C ALA A 124 -45.52 -15.13 -14.76
N TYR A 125 -45.42 -14.82 -16.06
CA TYR A 125 -44.13 -14.57 -16.73
C TYR A 125 -43.41 -13.34 -16.16
N VAL A 126 -44.14 -12.24 -15.95
CA VAL A 126 -43.59 -11.00 -15.37
C VAL A 126 -43.20 -11.24 -13.90
N ALA A 127 -44.06 -11.87 -13.11
CA ALA A 127 -43.79 -12.18 -11.71
C ALA A 127 -42.50 -12.99 -11.54
N ARG A 128 -42.30 -14.03 -12.36
CA ARG A 128 -41.06 -14.80 -12.39
C ARG A 128 -39.83 -13.93 -12.66
N HIS A 129 -39.89 -13.06 -13.67
CA HIS A 129 -38.76 -12.21 -14.04
C HIS A 129 -38.40 -11.21 -12.94
N VAL A 130 -39.42 -10.66 -12.26
CA VAL A 130 -39.21 -9.74 -11.14
C VAL A 130 -38.62 -10.48 -9.95
N ILE A 131 -39.23 -11.59 -9.49
CA ILE A 131 -38.79 -12.37 -8.32
C ILE A 131 -37.36 -12.88 -8.51
N SER A 132 -37.04 -13.42 -9.69
CA SER A 132 -35.70 -13.95 -9.95
C SER A 132 -34.63 -12.85 -9.96
N LYS A 133 -34.90 -11.68 -10.57
CA LYS A 133 -33.96 -10.56 -10.59
C LYS A 133 -33.80 -9.90 -9.22
N THR A 134 -34.88 -9.75 -8.45
CA THR A 134 -34.81 -9.19 -7.10
C THR A 134 -34.06 -10.13 -6.16
N ALA A 135 -34.30 -11.45 -6.22
CA ALA A 135 -33.58 -12.43 -5.42
C ALA A 135 -32.07 -12.44 -5.74
N ILE A 136 -31.70 -12.38 -7.02
CA ILE A 136 -30.28 -12.27 -7.42
C ILE A 136 -29.68 -10.97 -6.91
N GLY A 137 -30.38 -9.84 -7.06
CA GLY A 137 -29.93 -8.53 -6.57
C GLY A 137 -29.67 -8.54 -5.06
N ILE A 138 -30.61 -9.06 -4.29
CA ILE A 138 -30.50 -9.21 -2.84
C ILE A 138 -29.31 -10.11 -2.48
N PHE A 139 -29.17 -11.27 -3.12
CA PHE A 139 -28.05 -12.18 -2.90
C PHE A 139 -26.70 -11.51 -3.21
N THR A 140 -26.59 -10.80 -4.33
CA THR A 140 -25.36 -10.06 -4.66
C THR A 140 -25.02 -8.98 -3.65
N VAL A 141 -26.02 -8.21 -3.17
CA VAL A 141 -25.80 -7.19 -2.12
C VAL A 141 -25.34 -7.85 -0.82
N TYR A 142 -25.95 -8.96 -0.41
CA TYR A 142 -25.52 -9.69 0.78
C TYR A 142 -24.13 -10.29 0.61
N CYS A 143 -23.78 -10.85 -0.55
CA CYS A 143 -22.43 -11.35 -0.82
C CYS A 143 -21.38 -10.24 -0.79
N ILE A 144 -21.67 -9.07 -1.39
CA ILE A 144 -20.79 -7.91 -1.35
C ILE A 144 -20.63 -7.42 0.10
N PHE A 145 -21.73 -7.28 0.82
CA PHE A 145 -21.72 -6.86 2.22
C PHE A 145 -20.95 -7.85 3.11
N TYR A 146 -21.16 -9.16 2.91
CA TYR A 146 -20.45 -10.20 3.63
C TYR A 146 -18.94 -10.15 3.32
N HIS A 147 -18.57 -10.06 2.04
CA HIS A 147 -17.18 -9.92 1.65
C HIS A 147 -16.53 -8.68 2.26
N LEU A 148 -17.16 -7.51 2.20
CA LEU A 148 -16.62 -6.29 2.81
C LEU A 148 -16.53 -6.36 4.34
N LYS A 149 -17.49 -7.04 5.00
CA LYS A 149 -17.54 -7.16 6.46
C LYS A 149 -16.54 -8.17 7.02
N TYR A 150 -16.32 -9.29 6.32
CA TYR A 150 -15.51 -10.41 6.81
C TYR A 150 -14.14 -10.55 6.13
N ASN A 151 -13.93 -10.00 4.92
CA ASN A 151 -12.57 -9.82 4.36
C ASN A 151 -11.89 -8.55 4.91
N LYS A 152 -12.09 -8.22 6.18
CA LYS A 152 -11.42 -7.11 6.89
C LYS A 152 -9.95 -7.41 7.19
N MET A 153 -9.21 -7.83 6.17
CA MET A 153 -7.75 -7.76 6.13
C MET A 153 -7.36 -7.05 4.85
N LEU A 154 -7.94 -5.87 4.64
CA LEU A 154 -7.42 -4.96 3.63
C LEU A 154 -6.02 -4.55 4.10
N ASP A 155 -5.03 -4.68 3.21
CA ASP A 155 -3.64 -4.21 3.38
C ASP A 155 -3.60 -2.67 3.36
N LEU A 156 -4.37 -2.07 4.27
CA LEU A 156 -4.60 -0.65 4.39
C LEU A 156 -4.24 -0.24 5.82
N ARG A 157 -3.37 0.76 5.92
CA ARG A 157 -2.96 1.39 7.18
C ARG A 157 -3.61 2.77 7.28
N ASN A 158 -3.62 3.36 8.48
CA ASN A 158 -4.14 4.71 8.71
C ASN A 158 -3.48 5.75 7.78
N ASP A 159 -2.19 5.58 7.50
CA ASP A 159 -1.40 6.47 6.64
C ASP A 159 -1.50 6.14 5.14
N GLY A 160 -2.23 5.09 4.75
CA GLY A 160 -2.31 4.61 3.35
C GLY A 160 -1.07 3.87 2.84
N ARG A 161 -0.09 3.57 3.70
CA ARG A 161 1.11 2.79 3.37
C ARG A 161 0.83 1.29 3.28
N SER A 162 1.69 0.58 2.55
CA SER A 162 1.76 -0.89 2.58
C SER A 162 2.24 -1.39 3.96
N ARG A 163 1.88 -2.63 4.33
CA ARG A 163 2.38 -3.32 5.55
C ARG A 163 3.90 -3.36 5.68
N CYS A 164 4.63 -3.44 4.56
CA CYS A 164 6.08 -3.65 4.53
C CYS A 164 6.85 -2.38 4.14
N GLN A 165 6.28 -1.21 4.38
CA GLN A 165 6.84 0.07 3.93
C GLN A 165 7.11 1.01 5.10
N TYR A 166 8.35 1.49 5.18
CA TYR A 166 8.77 2.52 6.12
C TYR A 166 8.21 3.91 5.80
N ARG A 167 8.13 4.76 6.83
CA ARG A 167 8.07 6.22 6.69
C ARG A 167 9.37 6.76 6.08
N SER A 168 9.34 8.01 5.63
CA SER A 168 10.55 8.72 5.21
C SER A 168 11.51 8.83 6.40
N ILE A 169 12.74 8.37 6.20
CA ILE A 169 13.83 8.46 7.18
C ILE A 169 14.77 9.57 6.71
N GLU A 170 15.03 10.51 7.59
CA GLU A 170 15.98 11.60 7.38
C GLU A 170 17.13 11.42 8.36
N ILE A 171 18.36 11.45 7.85
CA ILE A 171 19.58 11.22 8.62
C ILE A 171 20.50 12.41 8.42
N GLU A 172 21.03 12.89 9.52
CA GLU A 172 21.99 13.99 9.58
C GLU A 172 23.15 13.57 10.46
N THR A 173 24.37 13.55 9.91
CA THR A 173 25.58 13.24 10.69
C THR A 173 26.35 14.53 11.05
N ARG A 174 27.34 14.43 11.94
CA ARG A 174 28.23 15.53 12.37
C ARG A 174 27.52 16.73 13.03
N LEU A 175 26.49 16.46 13.83
CA LEU A 175 25.70 17.50 14.51
C LEU A 175 26.38 18.05 15.75
N MET A 176 27.03 17.18 16.52
CA MET A 176 27.69 17.54 17.77
C MET A 176 29.21 17.64 17.54
N PRO A 177 29.80 18.86 17.59
CA PRO A 177 31.23 19.04 17.34
C PRO A 177 32.11 18.54 18.49
N HIS A 178 31.56 18.40 19.69
CA HIS A 178 32.29 17.89 20.86
C HIS A 178 32.32 16.35 20.94
N ALA A 179 31.50 15.66 20.14
CA ALA A 179 31.47 14.21 20.08
C ALA A 179 32.38 13.71 18.95
N HIS A 180 33.00 12.55 19.14
CA HIS A 180 33.88 11.95 18.12
C HIS A 180 33.07 11.39 16.94
N GLY A 181 31.83 10.99 17.21
CA GLY A 181 30.81 10.66 16.21
C GLY A 181 29.46 11.19 16.68
N SER A 182 28.62 11.63 15.75
CA SER A 182 27.25 12.00 16.06
C SER A 182 26.34 11.83 14.85
N ALA A 183 25.09 11.48 15.14
CA ALA A 183 24.03 11.39 14.15
C ALA A 183 22.67 11.71 14.78
N ARG A 184 21.78 12.32 13.99
CA ARG A 184 20.35 12.44 14.31
C ARG A 184 19.57 11.74 13.23
N LEU A 185 18.52 11.06 13.65
CA LEU A 185 17.63 10.35 12.77
C LEU A 185 16.19 10.73 13.08
N ARG A 186 15.47 11.13 12.03
CA ARG A 186 14.05 11.48 12.09
C ARG A 186 13.23 10.56 11.19
N ILE A 187 12.25 9.85 11.77
CA ILE A 187 11.30 9.02 11.03
C ILE A 187 9.94 9.71 11.00
N GLY A 188 9.48 10.06 9.79
CA GLY A 188 8.13 10.58 9.54
C GLY A 188 7.75 11.85 10.30
N ASN A 189 8.73 12.61 10.84
CA ASN A 189 8.54 13.77 11.74
C ASN A 189 7.90 13.46 13.11
N ILE A 190 7.79 12.19 13.51
CA ILE A 190 7.15 11.80 14.79
C ILE A 190 8.13 11.08 15.71
N THR A 191 9.13 10.38 15.16
CA THR A 191 10.20 9.77 15.95
C THR A 191 11.49 10.50 15.65
N ASP A 192 12.19 10.96 16.69
CA ASP A 192 13.42 11.73 16.59
C ASP A 192 14.42 11.24 17.65
N VAL A 193 15.59 10.83 17.19
CA VAL A 193 16.64 10.23 18.00
C VAL A 193 17.96 10.93 17.68
N LEU A 194 18.66 11.34 18.73
CA LEU A 194 20.01 11.89 18.66
C LEU A 194 20.99 10.90 19.27
N VAL A 195 22.09 10.61 18.60
CA VAL A 195 23.14 9.71 19.08
C VAL A 195 24.48 10.44 19.06
N GLY A 196 25.19 10.36 20.17
CA GLY A 196 26.57 10.82 20.33
C GLY A 196 27.49 9.66 20.66
N VAL A 197 28.70 9.67 20.09
CA VAL A 197 29.76 8.70 20.39
C VAL A 197 30.92 9.44 21.02
N LYS A 198 31.30 9.02 22.22
CA LYS A 198 32.43 9.53 22.98
C LYS A 198 33.46 8.42 23.22
N LEU A 199 34.73 8.77 23.10
CA LEU A 199 35.85 7.86 23.31
C LEU A 199 36.57 8.24 24.60
N GLU A 200 36.86 7.25 25.43
CA GLU A 200 37.69 7.38 26.62
C GLU A 200 38.71 6.25 26.67
N ILE A 201 39.85 6.48 27.33
CA ILE A 201 40.87 5.46 27.52
C ILE A 201 40.60 4.76 28.85
N ASP A 202 40.39 3.45 28.80
CA ASP A 202 40.10 2.60 29.96
C ASP A 202 41.05 1.39 30.01
N THR A 203 41.02 0.64 31.10
CA THR A 203 41.70 -0.66 31.21
C THR A 203 40.80 -1.76 30.63
N PRO A 204 41.32 -2.68 29.80
CA PRO A 204 40.51 -3.75 29.22
C PRO A 204 40.03 -4.74 30.30
N TYR A 205 39.05 -5.57 29.96
CA TYR A 205 38.59 -6.63 30.88
C TYR A 205 39.70 -7.67 31.08
N ALA A 206 39.83 -8.18 32.32
CA ALA A 206 40.84 -9.19 32.65
C ALA A 206 40.68 -10.49 31.84
N GLU A 207 39.44 -10.85 31.49
CA GLU A 207 39.12 -12.04 30.68
C GLU A 207 39.48 -11.86 29.20
N LYS A 208 39.45 -10.62 28.70
CA LYS A 208 39.67 -10.27 27.30
C LYS A 208 40.60 -9.05 27.18
N PRO A 209 41.91 -9.25 27.36
CA PRO A 209 42.89 -8.16 27.45
C PRO A 209 43.22 -7.49 26.11
N ASP A 210 42.88 -8.14 25.00
CA ASP A 210 43.17 -7.69 23.63
C ASP A 210 41.99 -6.97 22.95
N GLU A 211 40.88 -6.79 23.67
CA GLU A 211 39.66 -6.17 23.16
C GLU A 211 39.38 -4.85 23.87
N GLY A 212 38.88 -3.86 23.13
CA GLY A 212 38.30 -2.65 23.71
C GLY A 212 36.90 -2.87 24.29
N LYS A 213 36.28 -1.79 24.74
CA LYS A 213 34.94 -1.81 25.34
C LYS A 213 33.96 -0.96 24.53
N LEU A 214 32.72 -1.43 24.45
CA LEU A 214 31.61 -0.74 23.79
C LEU A 214 30.38 -0.79 24.70
N ASP A 215 30.00 0.36 25.23
CA ASP A 215 28.84 0.50 26.12
C ASP A 215 27.77 1.39 25.45
N PHE A 216 26.53 0.94 25.52
CA PHE A 216 25.36 1.69 25.03
C PHE A 216 24.58 2.26 26.21
N PHE A 217 24.39 3.58 26.21
CA PHE A 217 23.53 4.26 27.16
C PHE A 217 22.34 4.87 26.42
N VAL A 218 21.15 4.70 26.98
CA VAL A 218 19.91 5.21 26.39
C VAL A 218 19.23 6.11 27.41
N ASP A 219 18.97 7.35 27.01
CA ASP A 219 18.25 8.33 27.80
C ASP A 219 16.90 8.66 27.11
N CYS A 220 15.83 8.40 27.84
CA CYS A 220 14.46 8.68 27.40
C CYS A 220 14.08 10.07 27.89
N SER A 221 14.17 11.09 27.02
CA SER A 221 13.81 12.45 27.40
C SER A 221 12.33 12.56 27.77
N ALA A 222 12.02 13.32 28.83
CA ALA A 222 10.66 13.70 29.19
C ALA A 222 9.92 14.48 28.08
N ASN A 223 10.68 15.07 27.14
CA ASN A 223 10.12 15.74 25.97
C ASN A 223 9.48 14.77 24.97
N ALA A 224 9.93 13.51 24.95
CA ALA A 224 9.47 12.55 23.94
C ALA A 224 8.04 12.10 24.21
N THR A 225 7.76 11.74 25.46
CA THR A 225 6.42 11.39 25.95
C THR A 225 6.36 11.72 27.44
N PRO A 226 5.25 12.29 27.96
CA PRO A 226 5.09 12.55 29.40
C PRO A 226 5.21 11.28 30.27
N ALA A 227 5.00 10.11 29.70
CA ALA A 227 5.19 8.82 30.37
C ALA A 227 6.64 8.54 30.78
N PHE A 228 7.62 9.24 30.19
CA PHE A 228 9.04 9.11 30.54
C PHE A 228 9.48 10.03 31.67
N GLU A 229 8.57 10.81 32.27
CA GLU A 229 8.90 11.61 33.45
C GLU A 229 9.39 10.75 34.63
N GLY A 230 10.44 11.21 35.29
CA GLY A 230 11.06 10.50 36.42
C GLY A 230 11.80 9.25 35.97
N LYS A 231 11.28 8.08 36.33
CA LYS A 231 11.87 6.75 36.02
C LYS A 231 11.04 5.93 35.02
N GLY A 232 10.01 6.55 34.42
CA GLY A 232 9.08 5.82 33.54
C GLY A 232 9.73 5.27 32.26
N GLY A 233 10.88 5.82 31.86
CA GLY A 233 11.64 5.39 30.68
C GLY A 233 12.77 4.39 30.93
N ASP A 234 13.10 4.09 32.20
CA ASP A 234 14.31 3.31 32.56
C ASP A 234 14.22 1.86 32.04
N ASP A 235 13.05 1.25 32.12
CA ASP A 235 12.83 -0.13 31.66
C ASP A 235 13.01 -0.24 30.14
N LEU A 236 12.43 0.70 29.39
CA LEU A 236 12.56 0.76 27.94
C LEU A 236 14.00 1.06 27.50
N ALA A 237 14.67 1.99 28.19
CA ALA A 237 16.07 2.31 27.96
C ALA A 237 16.97 1.09 28.16
N THR A 238 16.74 0.34 29.24
CA THR A 238 17.46 -0.90 29.55
C THR A 238 17.17 -1.99 28.52
N GLU A 239 15.94 -2.09 28.01
CA GLU A 239 15.61 -3.04 26.94
C GLU A 239 16.35 -2.71 25.63
N ILE A 240 16.35 -1.44 25.23
CA ILE A 240 17.05 -0.98 24.02
C ILE A 240 18.57 -1.20 24.13
N SER A 241 19.15 -0.88 25.29
CA SER A 241 20.60 -1.06 25.51
C SER A 241 20.99 -2.53 25.47
N ASN A 242 20.16 -3.43 26.01
CA ASN A 242 20.37 -4.88 25.94
C ASN A 242 20.28 -5.39 24.50
N VAL A 243 19.27 -4.95 23.73
CA VAL A 243 19.11 -5.34 22.32
C VAL A 243 20.31 -4.90 21.47
N LEU A 244 20.79 -3.66 21.67
CA LEU A 244 21.96 -3.14 20.98
C LEU A 244 23.24 -3.88 21.38
N SER A 245 23.42 -4.14 22.68
CA SER A 245 24.55 -4.91 23.19
C SER A 245 24.59 -6.29 22.57
N MET A 246 23.47 -7.01 22.52
CA MET A 246 23.37 -8.31 21.85
C MET A 246 23.65 -8.22 20.34
N ALA A 247 23.22 -7.15 19.68
CA ALA A 247 23.42 -6.95 18.25
C ALA A 247 24.91 -6.73 17.88
N TYR A 248 25.65 -5.97 18.70
CA TYR A 248 27.04 -5.58 18.43
C TYR A 248 28.11 -6.44 19.13
N GLN A 249 27.77 -7.22 20.17
CA GLN A 249 28.73 -8.11 20.85
C GLN A 249 29.19 -9.31 19.99
N THR A 250 28.54 -9.56 18.84
CA THR A 250 28.97 -10.63 17.94
C THR A 250 30.28 -10.22 17.25
N PRO A 251 31.35 -11.05 17.30
CA PRO A 251 32.67 -10.66 16.77
C PRO A 251 32.67 -10.41 15.26
N ASP A 252 31.76 -11.06 14.52
CA ASP A 252 31.56 -10.83 13.08
C ASP A 252 31.05 -9.41 12.75
N VAL A 253 30.42 -8.73 13.73
CA VAL A 253 29.81 -7.40 13.54
C VAL A 253 30.82 -6.30 13.78
N PHE A 254 31.48 -6.33 14.94
CA PHE A 254 32.39 -5.27 15.38
C PHE A 254 33.65 -5.90 15.97
N ASP A 255 34.79 -5.67 15.33
CA ASP A 255 36.07 -6.17 15.83
C ASP A 255 36.61 -5.22 16.91
N LEU A 256 36.34 -5.57 18.17
CA LEU A 256 36.80 -4.82 19.35
C LEU A 256 38.34 -4.78 19.48
N ARG A 257 39.08 -5.62 18.74
CA ARG A 257 40.54 -5.61 18.77
C ARG A 257 41.14 -4.35 18.17
N GLN A 258 40.44 -3.71 17.24
CA GLN A 258 40.84 -2.42 16.65
C GLN A 258 40.88 -1.30 17.69
N LEU A 259 40.18 -1.48 18.81
CA LEU A 259 40.13 -0.55 19.93
C LEU A 259 41.22 -0.81 20.98
N CYS A 260 42.03 -1.85 20.84
CA CYS A 260 43.13 -2.11 21.77
C CYS A 260 44.34 -1.23 21.46
N ILE A 261 44.87 -0.52 22.46
CA ILE A 261 46.07 0.33 22.31
C ILE A 261 47.30 -0.45 22.79
N ILE A 262 47.26 -0.89 24.05
CA ILE A 262 48.27 -1.71 24.69
C ILE A 262 47.54 -2.88 25.36
N PRO A 263 47.76 -4.11 24.88
CA PRO A 263 47.21 -5.31 25.50
C PRO A 263 47.40 -5.32 27.02
N HIS A 264 46.36 -5.70 27.76
CA HIS A 264 46.30 -5.76 29.23
C HIS A 264 46.39 -4.42 29.99
N LYS A 265 46.83 -3.32 29.37
CA LYS A 265 47.02 -2.05 30.07
C LYS A 265 45.98 -1.00 29.70
N LYS A 266 45.81 -0.72 28.40
CA LYS A 266 45.05 0.43 27.91
C LYS A 266 44.30 0.08 26.64
N CYS A 267 43.00 0.32 26.63
CA CYS A 267 42.13 0.15 25.47
C CYS A 267 41.20 1.35 25.33
N TRP A 268 40.67 1.55 24.13
CA TRP A 268 39.57 2.46 23.91
C TRP A 268 38.27 1.88 24.47
N LYS A 269 37.54 2.74 25.18
CA LYS A 269 36.17 2.53 25.61
C LYS A 269 35.28 3.51 24.87
N MET A 270 34.37 2.98 24.05
CA MET A 270 33.40 3.78 23.33
C MET A 270 32.09 3.83 24.11
N TYR A 271 31.65 5.04 24.43
CA TYR A 271 30.32 5.32 24.96
C TYR A 271 29.43 5.79 23.83
N VAL A 272 28.35 5.07 23.60
CA VAL A 272 27.31 5.45 22.64
C VAL A 272 26.11 5.93 23.44
N ASP A 273 25.96 7.24 23.52
CA ASP A 273 24.87 7.91 24.23
C ASP A 273 23.73 8.19 23.25
N ILE A 274 22.57 7.58 23.52
CA ILE A 274 21.37 7.68 22.68
C ILE A 274 20.35 8.50 23.46
N LEU A 275 19.96 9.65 22.91
CA LEU A 275 18.93 10.52 23.46
C LEU A 275 17.68 10.47 22.59
N ILE A 276 16.57 10.01 23.16
CA ILE A 276 15.28 9.95 22.48
C ILE A 276 14.56 11.29 22.71
N LEU A 277 14.32 12.03 21.63
CA LEU A 277 13.67 13.34 21.68
C LEU A 277 12.17 13.28 21.42
N GLN A 278 11.73 12.36 20.56
CA GLN A 278 10.32 12.15 20.24
C GLN A 278 10.02 10.67 19.99
N CYS A 279 8.91 10.16 20.52
CA CYS A 279 8.51 8.76 20.39
C CYS A 279 7.21 8.63 19.56
N GLY A 280 7.35 8.21 18.31
CA GLY A 280 6.26 8.05 17.34
C GLY A 280 6.04 6.61 16.85
N GLY A 281 6.43 5.62 17.66
CA GLY A 281 6.51 4.21 17.26
C GLY A 281 7.77 3.87 16.46
N ASN A 282 8.09 2.58 16.40
CA ASN A 282 9.26 1.99 15.77
C ASN A 282 10.61 2.51 16.31
N LEU A 283 10.73 2.58 17.63
CA LEU A 283 11.89 3.16 18.31
C LEU A 283 13.19 2.35 18.10
N PHE A 284 13.11 1.02 18.18
CA PHE A 284 14.29 0.14 18.07
C PHE A 284 15.03 0.28 16.74
N ASP A 285 14.28 0.41 15.65
CA ASP A 285 14.83 0.58 14.31
C ASP A 285 15.44 1.96 14.14
N ALA A 286 14.74 3.00 14.59
CA ALA A 286 15.24 4.37 14.59
C ALA A 286 16.57 4.47 15.34
N VAL A 287 16.64 3.88 16.53
CA VAL A 287 17.87 3.83 17.34
C VAL A 287 18.95 3.02 16.63
N GLY A 288 18.64 1.83 16.11
CA GLY A 288 19.61 0.99 15.40
C GLY A 288 20.23 1.68 14.19
N ALA A 289 19.41 2.34 13.38
CA ALA A 289 19.86 3.11 12.22
C ALA A 289 20.66 4.36 12.64
N ALA A 290 20.26 5.05 13.71
CA ALA A 290 20.98 6.22 14.23
C ALA A 290 22.36 5.84 14.81
N VAL A 291 22.45 4.74 15.57
CA VAL A 291 23.70 4.20 16.10
C VAL A 291 24.64 3.81 14.96
N LYS A 292 24.13 3.13 13.93
CA LYS A 292 24.91 2.78 12.74
C LYS A 292 25.46 4.03 12.03
N ALA A 293 24.65 5.06 11.87
CA ALA A 293 25.07 6.33 11.27
C ALA A 293 26.08 7.09 12.15
N ALA A 294 25.90 7.08 13.46
CA ALA A 294 26.82 7.73 14.40
C ALA A 294 28.19 7.04 14.40
N LEU A 295 28.22 5.71 14.47
CA LEU A 295 29.44 4.91 14.42
C LEU A 295 30.18 5.03 13.07
N TYR A 296 29.45 5.15 11.96
CA TYR A 296 30.04 5.41 10.64
C TYR A 296 30.89 6.68 10.62
N ASN A 297 30.37 7.72 11.28
CA ASN A 297 31.01 9.02 11.31
C ASN A 297 31.97 9.19 12.50
N THR A 298 32.19 8.15 13.32
CA THR A 298 33.13 8.22 14.44
C THR A 298 34.56 8.28 13.92
N GLU A 299 35.28 9.31 14.37
CA GLU A 299 36.70 9.50 14.10
C GLU A 299 37.49 9.23 15.39
N ILE A 300 38.29 8.16 15.39
CA ILE A 300 39.12 7.75 16.53
C ILE A 300 40.49 8.43 16.39
N PRO A 301 40.93 9.27 17.34
CA PRO A 301 42.23 9.90 17.26
C PRO A 301 43.34 8.86 17.39
N LYS A 302 44.39 8.99 16.58
CA LYS A 302 45.51 8.08 16.65
C LYS A 302 46.34 8.35 17.91
N VAL A 303 46.68 7.27 18.61
CA VAL A 303 47.48 7.29 19.82
C VAL A 303 48.77 6.52 19.61
N ILE A 304 49.89 7.12 20.03
CA ILE A 304 51.20 6.49 20.04
C ILE A 304 51.51 6.15 21.49
N ALA A 305 51.62 4.85 21.77
CA ALA A 305 52.06 4.38 23.08
C ALA A 305 53.59 4.51 23.17
N ALA A 306 54.08 5.40 24.03
CA ALA A 306 55.49 5.46 24.38
C ALA A 306 55.72 4.66 25.66
N THR A 307 56.46 3.55 25.55
CA THR A 307 56.90 2.80 26.74
C THR A 307 58.12 3.51 27.31
N LEU A 308 57.94 4.27 28.41
CA LEU A 308 59.03 4.76 29.23
C LEU A 308 59.49 3.66 30.20
N ASP A 309 60.78 3.65 30.53
CA ASP A 309 61.46 2.65 31.39
C ASP A 309 60.89 2.54 32.83
N GLY A 310 59.87 3.34 33.19
CA GLY A 310 59.18 3.36 34.47
C GLY A 310 57.94 2.46 34.60
N GLY A 311 57.59 1.66 33.59
CA GLY A 311 56.54 0.63 33.67
C GLY A 311 55.09 1.13 33.47
N GLU A 312 54.82 2.42 33.66
CA GLU A 312 53.57 3.07 33.25
C GLU A 312 53.65 3.54 31.79
N PRO A 313 52.74 3.10 30.90
CA PRO A 313 52.72 3.56 29.53
C PRO A 313 52.18 5.00 29.46
N ASP A 314 52.95 5.90 28.84
CA ASP A 314 52.46 7.23 28.49
C ASP A 314 51.80 7.19 27.11
N ILE A 315 50.62 7.79 27.00
CA ILE A 315 49.83 7.79 25.76
C ILE A 315 49.87 9.20 25.19
N GLN A 316 50.59 9.35 24.09
CA GLN A 316 50.61 10.59 23.34
C GLN A 316 49.57 10.52 22.23
N VAL A 317 48.56 11.39 22.33
CA VAL A 317 47.58 11.60 21.27
C VAL A 317 48.24 12.44 20.19
N SER A 318 48.01 12.14 18.91
CA SER A 318 48.50 12.97 17.82
C SER A 318 47.94 14.40 17.92
N ASP A 319 48.80 15.41 17.78
CA ASP A 319 48.39 16.82 17.76
C ASP A 319 47.61 17.21 16.50
N ASP A 320 47.70 16.40 15.44
CA ASP A 320 47.00 16.60 14.17
C ASP A 320 45.54 16.14 14.27
N PRO A 321 44.54 17.05 14.19
CA PRO A 321 43.13 16.69 14.26
C PRO A 321 42.60 15.88 13.06
N TYR A 322 43.46 15.67 12.06
CA TYR A 322 43.15 14.94 10.82
C TYR A 322 43.70 13.51 10.83
N ASP A 323 44.60 13.17 11.77
CA ASP A 323 45.15 11.82 11.91
C ASP A 323 44.17 10.96 12.74
N CYS A 324 43.01 10.72 12.15
CA CYS A 324 41.94 9.94 12.76
C CYS A 324 41.68 8.66 11.97
N ILE A 325 41.45 7.57 12.69
CA ILE A 325 41.04 6.28 12.16
C ILE A 325 39.51 6.25 12.13
N LYS A 326 38.94 5.98 10.96
CA LYS A 326 37.50 5.74 10.80
C LYS A 326 37.20 4.25 10.96
N LEU A 327 36.02 3.96 11.48
CA LEU A 327 35.53 2.60 11.65
C LEU A 327 34.94 2.04 10.35
N ASP A 328 35.22 0.76 10.08
CA ASP A 328 34.64 0.05 8.95
C ASP A 328 33.21 -0.43 9.26
N ILE A 329 32.22 0.07 8.53
CA ILE A 329 30.79 -0.20 8.77
C ILE A 329 30.20 -1.37 7.95
N THR A 330 31.03 -2.08 7.20
CA THR A 330 30.56 -3.05 6.20
C THR A 330 29.76 -4.21 6.81
N THR A 331 30.00 -4.52 8.07
CA THR A 331 29.41 -5.61 8.83
C THR A 331 28.30 -5.17 9.77
N TYR A 332 28.07 -3.87 9.97
CA TYR A 332 27.17 -3.39 11.02
C TYR A 332 25.70 -3.73 10.72
N PRO A 333 24.96 -4.27 11.71
CA PRO A 333 23.58 -4.68 11.52
C PRO A 333 22.62 -3.49 11.46
N SER A 334 21.50 -3.68 10.78
CA SER A 334 20.29 -2.87 10.95
C SER A 334 19.31 -3.61 11.86
N ILE A 335 18.70 -2.91 12.79
CA ILE A 335 17.61 -3.44 13.60
C ILE A 335 16.31 -3.24 12.83
N VAL A 336 15.50 -4.29 12.72
CA VAL A 336 14.17 -4.26 12.09
C VAL A 336 13.16 -4.80 13.08
N THR A 337 12.06 -4.07 13.24
CA THR A 337 10.94 -4.51 14.08
C THR A 337 9.78 -4.98 13.20
N VAL A 338 9.36 -6.23 13.40
CA VAL A 338 8.21 -6.85 12.72
C VAL A 338 7.12 -7.11 13.76
N CYS A 339 5.99 -6.43 13.61
CA CYS A 339 4.86 -6.50 14.52
C CYS A 339 3.77 -7.40 13.97
N LYS A 340 3.24 -8.30 14.81
CA LYS A 340 2.09 -9.14 14.47
C LYS A 340 0.80 -8.45 14.92
N ILE A 341 -0.06 -8.12 13.96
CA ILE A 341 -1.40 -7.56 14.18
C ILE A 341 -2.43 -8.50 13.55
N GLY A 342 -3.19 -9.19 14.38
CA GLY A 342 -4.07 -10.27 13.93
C GLY A 342 -3.28 -11.39 13.23
N ASP A 343 -3.66 -11.72 12.00
CA ASP A 343 -2.97 -12.73 11.17
C ASP A 343 -1.92 -12.13 10.22
N ASN A 344 -1.78 -10.80 10.21
CA ASN A 344 -0.83 -10.09 9.36
C ASN A 344 0.38 -9.60 10.16
N PHE A 345 1.46 -9.31 9.44
CA PHE A 345 2.64 -8.63 9.96
C PHE A 345 2.75 -7.22 9.37
N VAL A 346 3.28 -6.31 10.17
CA VAL A 346 3.48 -4.89 9.84
C VAL A 346 4.88 -4.49 10.25
N ILE A 347 5.49 -3.63 9.45
CA ILE A 347 6.81 -3.05 9.70
C ILE A 347 6.68 -1.55 9.86
N ASP A 348 7.58 -0.99 10.67
CA ASP A 348 7.52 0.40 11.10
C ASP A 348 6.14 0.73 11.67
N PRO A 349 5.72 0.04 12.76
CA PRO A 349 4.43 0.28 13.37
C PRO A 349 4.38 1.72 13.92
N THR A 350 3.22 2.35 13.79
CA THR A 350 2.90 3.56 14.56
C THR A 350 2.61 3.18 16.02
N LEU A 351 2.64 4.15 16.94
CA LEU A 351 2.35 3.90 18.36
C LEU A 351 0.97 3.24 18.59
N GLU A 352 -0.03 3.60 17.76
CA GLU A 352 -1.35 2.98 17.78
C GLU A 352 -1.31 1.52 17.31
N GLU A 353 -0.55 1.23 16.26
CA GLU A 353 -0.35 -0.13 15.74
C GLU A 353 0.46 -1.00 16.72
N GLU A 354 1.46 -0.44 17.40
CA GLU A 354 2.21 -1.11 18.46
C GLU A 354 1.28 -1.50 19.62
N SER A 355 0.40 -0.58 20.04
CA SER A 355 -0.60 -0.84 21.08
C SER A 355 -1.60 -1.93 20.70
N CYS A 356 -1.88 -2.10 19.40
CA CYS A 356 -2.76 -3.15 18.88
C CYS A 356 -2.02 -4.46 18.56
N SER A 357 -0.69 -4.47 18.65
CA SER A 357 0.13 -5.63 18.31
C SER A 357 0.07 -6.68 19.42
N ALA A 358 0.06 -7.95 19.02
CA ALA A 358 0.11 -9.05 19.99
C ALA A 358 1.55 -9.41 20.37
N VAL A 359 2.44 -9.38 19.37
CA VAL A 359 3.85 -9.76 19.49
C VAL A 359 4.69 -8.94 18.52
N ASN A 360 5.82 -8.45 19.00
CA ASN A 360 6.82 -7.75 18.21
C ASN A 360 8.09 -8.59 18.18
N ILE A 361 8.67 -8.73 16.99
CA ILE A 361 9.94 -9.41 16.81
C ILE A 361 10.93 -8.36 16.36
N ILE A 362 11.94 -8.14 17.19
CA ILE A 362 13.05 -7.24 16.91
C ILE A 362 14.20 -8.12 16.44
N MET A 363 14.71 -7.86 15.25
CA MET A 363 15.78 -8.63 14.66
C MET A 363 16.89 -7.75 14.13
N SER A 364 18.13 -8.17 14.35
CA SER A 364 19.32 -7.47 13.88
C SER A 364 19.89 -8.20 12.67
N VAL A 365 19.88 -7.54 11.52
CA VAL A 365 20.23 -8.12 10.22
C VAL A 365 21.52 -7.47 9.71
N MET A 366 22.55 -8.28 9.48
CA MET A 366 23.78 -7.83 8.85
C MET A 366 23.61 -7.64 7.34
N PRO A 367 24.46 -6.83 6.67
CA PRO A 367 24.40 -6.62 5.22
C PRO A 367 24.63 -7.91 4.40
N ASN A 368 25.25 -8.93 4.99
CA ASN A 368 25.40 -10.26 4.39
C ASN A 368 24.14 -11.14 4.49
N GLY A 369 23.07 -10.66 5.13
CA GLY A 369 21.80 -11.37 5.32
C GLY A 369 21.81 -12.41 6.45
N LYS A 370 22.86 -12.47 7.27
CA LYS A 370 22.84 -13.21 8.54
C LYS A 370 22.13 -12.38 9.61
N VAL A 371 21.42 -13.06 10.49
CA VAL A 371 20.75 -12.44 11.65
C VAL A 371 21.65 -12.65 12.87
N THR A 372 21.98 -11.58 13.60
CA THR A 372 22.85 -11.64 14.78
C THR A 372 22.07 -11.88 16.06
N SER A 373 21.01 -11.10 16.26
CA SER A 373 20.12 -11.22 17.42
C SER A 373 18.65 -11.19 16.99
N MET A 374 17.83 -11.89 17.77
CA MET A 374 16.38 -11.88 17.65
C MET A 374 15.78 -11.82 19.06
N VAL A 375 14.92 -10.85 19.29
CA VAL A 375 14.22 -10.65 20.57
C VAL A 375 12.73 -10.61 20.29
N LYS A 376 11.97 -11.41 21.04
CA LYS A 376 10.51 -11.42 21.00
C LYS A 376 10.00 -10.58 22.17
N GLN A 377 9.27 -9.52 21.85
CA GLN A 377 8.62 -8.63 22.80
C GLN A 377 7.09 -8.81 22.71
N GLY A 378 6.38 -8.61 23.82
CA GLY A 378 4.92 -8.69 23.88
C GLY A 378 4.37 -10.01 24.44
N TYR A 379 3.12 -9.93 24.92
CA TYR A 379 2.46 -10.98 25.71
C TYR A 379 1.80 -12.09 24.86
N GLY A 380 1.70 -11.91 23.54
CA GLY A 380 1.05 -12.88 22.66
C GLY A 380 1.88 -14.13 22.38
N SER A 381 1.23 -15.13 21.78
CA SER A 381 1.88 -16.36 21.29
C SER A 381 2.10 -16.31 19.77
N LEU A 382 3.16 -16.99 19.32
CA LEU A 382 3.53 -17.13 17.92
C LEU A 382 3.58 -18.60 17.53
N LEU A 383 2.91 -18.93 16.43
CA LEU A 383 3.10 -20.22 15.78
C LEU A 383 4.47 -20.24 15.09
N PRO A 384 5.20 -21.38 15.11
CA PRO A 384 6.52 -21.48 14.47
C PRO A 384 6.50 -21.14 12.98
N THR A 385 5.42 -21.50 12.27
CA THR A 385 5.25 -21.17 10.84
C THR A 385 5.10 -19.68 10.59
N THR A 386 4.48 -18.95 11.53
CA THR A 386 4.34 -17.48 11.45
C THR A 386 5.67 -16.82 11.78
N LEU A 387 6.39 -17.34 12.77
CA LEU A 387 7.72 -16.88 13.14
C LEU A 387 8.69 -16.93 11.95
N ILE A 388 8.76 -18.04 11.23
CA ILE A 388 9.64 -18.19 10.05
C ILE A 388 9.30 -17.13 8.98
N LYS A 389 8.02 -16.93 8.68
CA LYS A 389 7.57 -15.91 7.73
C LYS A 389 7.97 -14.49 8.17
N MET A 390 7.82 -14.17 9.45
CA MET A 390 8.23 -12.86 9.98
C MET A 390 9.73 -12.65 9.86
N LEU A 391 10.53 -13.70 10.09
CA LEU A 391 11.98 -13.64 9.96
C LEU A 391 12.44 -13.48 8.50
N GLU A 392 11.80 -14.18 7.56
CA GLU A 392 12.09 -14.03 6.13
C GLU A 392 11.81 -12.59 5.67
N VAL A 393 10.63 -12.07 6.01
CA VAL A 393 10.24 -10.70 5.65
C VAL A 393 11.16 -9.66 6.30
N GLY A 394 11.44 -9.81 7.60
CA GLY A 394 12.32 -8.87 8.30
C GLY A 394 13.77 -8.92 7.81
N LYS A 395 14.27 -10.09 7.38
CA LYS A 395 15.56 -10.22 6.71
C LYS A 395 15.61 -9.45 5.39
N ASP A 396 14.62 -9.66 4.51
CA ASP A 396 14.56 -8.99 3.20
C ASP A 396 14.54 -7.47 3.34
N ILE A 397 13.87 -7.00 4.38
CA ILE A 397 13.72 -5.57 4.65
C ILE A 397 14.95 -4.98 5.34
N GLY A 398 15.58 -5.72 6.24
CA GLY A 398 16.86 -5.33 6.83
C GLY A 398 17.97 -5.20 5.78
N LEU A 399 17.99 -6.07 4.77
CA LEU A 399 18.92 -5.93 3.63
C LEU A 399 18.68 -4.62 2.86
N LYS A 400 17.43 -4.34 2.50
CA LYS A 400 17.06 -3.09 1.80
C LYS A 400 17.38 -1.85 2.62
N LEU A 401 17.12 -1.89 3.92
CA LEU A 401 17.40 -0.78 4.83
C LEU A 401 18.90 -0.54 4.96
N ASN A 402 19.71 -1.60 5.10
CA ASN A 402 21.16 -1.50 5.13
C ASN A 402 21.76 -0.90 3.84
N GLU A 403 21.29 -1.34 2.68
CA GLU A 403 21.71 -0.80 1.39
C GLU A 403 21.35 0.69 1.25
N ALA A 404 20.12 1.06 1.62
CA ALA A 404 19.66 2.44 1.60
C ALA A 404 20.48 3.34 2.54
N LEU A 405 20.70 2.91 3.78
CA LEU A 405 21.50 3.64 4.77
C LEU A 405 22.94 3.85 4.30
N LYS A 406 23.59 2.79 3.80
CA LYS A 406 24.96 2.87 3.32
C LYS A 406 25.08 3.87 2.17
N LYS A 407 24.14 3.82 1.22
CA LYS A 407 24.10 4.75 0.09
C LYS A 407 23.94 6.20 0.55
N THR A 408 23.03 6.48 1.49
CA THR A 408 22.82 7.84 2.00
C THR A 408 24.03 8.39 2.75
N LEU A 409 24.72 7.54 3.53
CA LEU A 409 25.92 7.93 4.26
C LEU A 409 27.10 8.21 3.33
N GLU A 410 27.28 7.39 2.28
CA GLU A 410 28.30 7.63 1.25
C GLU A 410 28.01 8.90 0.42
N GLU A 411 26.74 9.20 0.14
CA GLU A 411 26.33 10.45 -0.52
C GLU A 411 26.61 11.67 0.37
N GLU A 412 26.34 11.57 1.67
CA GLU A 412 26.66 12.61 2.64
C GLU A 412 28.16 12.86 2.75
N ASP A 413 28.99 11.80 2.79
CA ASP A 413 30.43 11.95 2.84
C ASP A 413 31.02 12.58 1.57
N LYS A 414 30.45 12.30 0.38
CA LYS A 414 30.85 12.94 -0.88
C LYS A 414 30.61 14.44 -0.90
N LEU A 415 29.53 14.91 -0.24
CA LEU A 415 29.25 16.34 -0.10
C LEU A 415 30.28 17.04 0.81
N GLY A 416 30.92 16.28 1.71
CA GLY A 416 32.01 16.75 2.55
C GLY A 416 31.64 17.97 3.40
N ARG A 417 32.63 18.81 3.70
CA ARG A 417 32.47 20.03 4.54
C ARG A 417 31.68 21.17 3.87
N THR A 418 31.25 21.00 2.62
CA THR A 418 30.49 22.04 1.90
C THR A 418 29.00 22.05 2.26
N LYS A 419 28.51 20.97 2.88
CA LYS A 419 27.13 20.87 3.36
C LYS A 419 26.94 21.80 4.58
N PRO A 420 25.99 22.74 4.55
CA PRO A 420 25.61 23.46 5.76
C PRO A 420 25.02 22.47 6.77
N LEU A 421 25.55 22.49 8.00
CA LEU A 421 25.04 21.67 9.10
C LEU A 421 23.72 22.28 9.60
N CYS A 422 22.62 21.98 8.92
CA CYS A 422 21.28 22.39 9.29
C CYS A 422 20.67 21.41 10.29
N GLY A 423 21.25 21.34 11.49
CA GLY A 423 20.92 20.29 12.46
C GLY A 423 19.58 20.47 13.16
N PHE A 424 19.36 21.64 13.76
CA PHE A 424 18.13 21.95 14.50
C PHE A 424 17.35 23.13 13.90
N LEU A 425 17.87 23.73 12.84
CA LEU A 425 17.30 24.88 12.16
C LEU A 425 17.03 24.48 10.71
N ARG A 426 15.76 24.61 10.29
CA ARG A 426 15.35 24.47 8.88
C ARG A 426 15.57 25.77 8.13
#